data_AF-A0A1H9RTG2-F1
#
_entry.id   AF-A0A1H9RTG2-F1
#
_cell.length_a   1.000
_cell.length_b   1.000
_cell.length_c   1.000
_cell.angle_alpha   90.00
_cell.angle_beta   90.00
_cell.angle_gamma   90.00
#
_symmetry.space_group_name_H-M   'P 1'
#
loop_
_entity.id
_entity.type
_entity.pdbx_description
1 polymer ?
#
loop_
_entity_poly.entity_id
_entity_poly.type
_entity_poly.pdbx_seq_one_letter_code
_entity_poly.pdbx_strand_id
1 'polypeptide(L)'
;MTTSKEVPERTEDGRYIIVDGKKWRASDPSIPENLRQQLVNEMMDARRLVKTNPDAARPRVQDAKVALGERGEAWWEPTDEGQRERLAATIRALLRRRDGKTICLSEATRVVDITQAKGPIRLGALH
;
A
#
# COMPACT_ATOMS: atom_id res chain seq x y z
N MET A 1 4.32 11.60 -28.92
CA MET A 1 5.37 11.49 -27.89
C MET A 1 4.84 10.59 -26.79
N THR A 2 5.28 9.33 -26.77
CA THR A 2 4.99 8.39 -25.69
C THR A 2 5.90 8.76 -24.53
N THR A 3 5.35 9.36 -23.47
CA THR A 3 6.10 9.62 -22.24
C THR A 3 6.46 8.29 -21.62
N SER A 4 7.72 7.86 -21.75
CA SER A 4 8.28 6.79 -20.94
C SER A 4 8.06 7.16 -19.48
N LYS A 5 7.33 6.33 -18.73
CA LYS A 5 7.02 6.56 -17.33
C LYS A 5 8.32 6.35 -16.53
N GLU A 6 9.11 7.40 -16.38
CA GLU A 6 10.31 7.36 -15.55
C GLU A 6 9.93 6.93 -14.14
N VAL A 7 10.62 5.90 -13.64
CA VAL A 7 10.49 5.44 -12.27
C VAL A 7 11.15 6.51 -11.40
N PRO A 8 10.43 7.09 -10.42
CA PRO A 8 11.02 8.08 -9.53
C PRO A 8 12.27 7.54 -8.83
N GLU A 9 13.27 8.41 -8.67
CA GLU A 9 14.45 8.13 -7.84
C GLU A 9 14.01 7.75 -6.42
N ARG A 10 14.76 6.85 -5.76
CA ARG A 10 14.49 6.39 -4.40
C ARG A 10 15.66 6.68 -3.49
N THR A 11 15.39 6.89 -2.21
CA THR A 11 16.42 6.87 -1.18
C THR A 11 17.10 5.49 -1.11
N GLU A 12 18.34 5.43 -0.63
CA GLU A 12 19.11 4.18 -0.52
C GLU A 12 18.39 3.11 0.32
N ASP A 13 17.68 3.53 1.36
CA ASP A 13 16.86 2.65 2.22
C ASP A 13 15.52 2.23 1.58
N GLY A 14 15.19 2.74 0.39
CA GLY A 14 13.96 2.46 -0.35
C GLY A 14 12.68 3.03 0.27
N ARG A 15 12.77 3.75 1.39
CA ARG A 15 11.60 4.23 2.17
C ARG A 15 10.89 5.41 1.51
N TYR A 16 11.58 6.15 0.64
CA TYR A 16 11.06 7.33 -0.03
C TYR A 16 11.33 7.30 -1.52
N ILE A 17 10.41 7.85 -2.30
CA ILE A 17 10.64 8.32 -3.66
C ILE A 17 10.88 9.83 -3.65
N ILE A 18 11.68 10.32 -4.60
CA ILE A 18 11.97 11.74 -4.79
C ILE A 18 11.26 12.20 -6.06
N VAL A 19 10.38 13.19 -5.92
CA VAL A 19 9.63 13.79 -7.03
C VAL A 19 9.73 15.29 -6.89
N ASP A 20 10.27 15.96 -7.91
CA ASP A 20 10.52 17.42 -7.92
C ASP A 20 11.29 17.91 -6.68
N GLY A 21 12.31 17.16 -6.27
CA GLY A 21 13.13 17.45 -5.07
C GLY A 21 12.44 17.20 -3.73
N LYS A 22 11.19 16.70 -3.71
CA LYS A 22 10.45 16.40 -2.48
C LYS A 22 10.40 14.90 -2.23
N LYS A 23 10.61 14.51 -0.97
CA LYS A 23 10.47 13.13 -0.51
C LYS A 23 9.00 12.78 -0.27
N TRP A 24 8.57 11.68 -0.87
CA TRP A 24 7.27 11.06 -0.62
C TRP A 24 7.50 9.64 -0.15
N ARG A 25 6.75 9.19 0.86
CA ARG A 25 6.90 7.81 1.36
C ARG A 25 6.56 6.82 0.23
N ALA A 26 7.48 5.90 -0.03
CA ALA A 26 7.27 4.86 -1.02
C ALA A 26 6.20 3.88 -0.54
N SER A 27 5.49 3.24 -1.48
CA SER A 27 4.63 2.10 -1.16
C SER A 27 5.48 1.00 -0.53
N ASP A 28 4.91 0.29 0.43
CA ASP A 28 5.58 -0.80 1.12
C ASP A 28 5.94 -1.93 0.14
N PRO A 29 7.24 -2.24 -0.03
CA PRO A 29 7.70 -3.24 -0.99
C PRO A 29 7.33 -4.67 -0.59
N SER A 30 6.92 -4.92 0.67
CA SER A 30 6.50 -6.25 1.15
C SER A 30 5.12 -6.67 0.63
N ILE A 31 4.31 -5.72 0.13
CA ILE A 31 2.96 -6.02 -0.36
C ILE A 31 3.06 -6.90 -1.62
N PRO A 32 2.40 -8.07 -1.66
CA PRO A 32 2.33 -8.89 -2.85
C PRO A 32 1.86 -8.11 -4.09
N GLU A 33 2.55 -8.28 -5.22
CA GLU A 33 2.32 -7.52 -6.46
C GLU A 33 0.84 -7.47 -6.86
N ASN A 34 0.14 -8.60 -6.80
CA ASN A 34 -1.27 -8.70 -7.18
C ASN A 34 -2.19 -7.86 -6.28
N LEU A 35 -1.87 -7.77 -4.98
CA LEU A 35 -2.61 -6.95 -4.02
C LEU A 35 -2.24 -5.48 -4.17
N ARG A 36 -0.95 -5.17 -4.36
CA ARG A 36 -0.48 -3.81 -4.63
C ARG A 36 -1.16 -3.23 -5.86
N GLN A 37 -1.24 -3.99 -6.96
CA GLN A 37 -1.90 -3.56 -8.18
C GLN A 37 -3.41 -3.33 -7.98
N GLN A 38 -4.08 -4.16 -7.18
CA GLN A 38 -5.50 -3.94 -6.83
C GLN A 38 -5.70 -2.64 -6.05
N LEU A 39 -4.83 -2.35 -5.08
CA LEU A 39 -4.88 -1.11 -4.29
C LEU A 39 -4.58 0.12 -5.14
N VAL A 40 -3.60 0.04 -6.04
CA VAL A 40 -3.32 1.11 -7.02
C VAL A 40 -4.52 1.33 -7.94
N ASN A 41 -5.16 0.26 -8.42
CA ASN A 41 -6.34 0.37 -9.28
C ASN A 41 -7.50 1.06 -8.54
N GLU A 42 -7.82 0.66 -7.31
CA GLU A 42 -8.83 1.34 -6.49
C GLU A 42 -8.48 2.81 -6.24
N MET A 43 -7.21 3.12 -5.97
CA MET A 43 -6.77 4.51 -5.81
C MET A 43 -7.03 5.32 -7.08
N MET A 44 -6.74 4.75 -8.26
CA MET A 44 -6.99 5.43 -9.53
C MET A 44 -8.48 5.57 -9.84
N ASP A 45 -9.29 4.56 -9.52
CA ASP A 45 -10.75 4.60 -9.65
C ASP A 45 -11.34 5.72 -8.78
N ALA A 46 -10.92 5.79 -7.52
CA ALA A 46 -11.30 6.85 -6.60
C ALA A 46 -10.85 8.24 -7.08
N ARG A 47 -9.63 8.39 -7.60
CA ARG A 47 -9.13 9.67 -8.13
C ARG A 47 -9.98 10.22 -9.28
N ARG A 48 -10.54 9.35 -10.12
CA ARG A 48 -11.43 9.77 -11.21
C ARG A 48 -12.73 10.41 -10.70
N LEU A 49 -13.17 10.05 -9.49
CA LEU A 49 -14.36 10.61 -8.85
C LEU A 49 -14.09 11.96 -8.16
N VAL A 50 -12.85 12.38 -7.96
CA VAL A 50 -12.53 13.61 -7.19
C VAL A 50 -13.20 14.86 -7.76
N LYS A 51 -13.36 14.93 -9.10
CA LYS A 51 -14.01 16.07 -9.76
C LYS A 51 -15.55 16.04 -9.66
N THR A 52 -16.15 14.86 -9.56
CA THR A 52 -17.61 14.69 -9.66
C THR A 52 -18.27 14.41 -8.30
N ASN A 53 -17.58 13.72 -7.41
CA ASN A 53 -18.02 13.39 -6.05
C ASN A 53 -16.81 13.37 -5.09
N PRO A 54 -16.28 14.54 -4.71
CA PRO A 54 -15.07 14.64 -3.89
C PRO A 54 -15.23 14.00 -2.51
N ASP A 55 -16.41 14.08 -1.90
CA ASP A 55 -16.65 13.56 -0.56
C ASP A 55 -16.66 12.03 -0.52
N ALA A 56 -17.15 11.39 -1.59
CA ALA A 56 -16.98 9.94 -1.75
C ALA A 56 -15.55 9.55 -2.17
N ALA A 57 -14.84 10.40 -2.91
CA ALA A 57 -13.53 10.09 -3.45
C ALA A 57 -12.40 10.16 -2.41
N ARG A 58 -12.40 11.21 -1.56
CA ARG A 58 -11.30 11.50 -0.62
C ARG A 58 -11.05 10.34 0.38
N PRO A 59 -12.07 9.76 1.04
CA PRO A 59 -11.85 8.63 1.94
C PRO A 59 -11.29 7.40 1.24
N ARG A 60 -11.74 7.13 0.00
CA ARG A 60 -11.26 5.98 -0.79
C ARG A 60 -9.78 6.12 -1.16
N VAL A 61 -9.36 7.31 -1.58
CA VAL A 61 -7.94 7.60 -1.85
C VAL A 61 -7.12 7.49 -0.58
N GLN A 62 -7.64 7.99 0.55
CA GLN A 62 -6.96 7.87 1.84
C GLN A 62 -6.75 6.41 2.22
N ASP A 63 -7.80 5.59 2.22
CA ASP A 63 -7.72 4.17 2.54
C ASP A 63 -6.71 3.44 1.64
N ALA A 64 -6.75 3.66 0.33
CA ALA A 64 -5.83 3.01 -0.59
C ALA A 64 -4.37 3.42 -0.33
N LYS A 65 -4.11 4.69 -0.03
CA LYS A 65 -2.77 5.18 0.33
C LYS A 65 -2.27 4.64 1.66
N VAL A 66 -3.16 4.52 2.66
CA VAL A 66 -2.81 3.90 3.94
C VAL A 66 -2.48 2.41 3.73
N ALA A 67 -3.32 1.68 2.99
CA ALA A 67 -3.07 0.27 2.66
C ALA A 67 -1.73 0.06 1.93
N LEU A 68 -1.43 0.90 0.93
CA LEU A 68 -0.15 0.92 0.22
C LEU A 68 1.06 1.30 1.10
N GLY A 69 0.83 1.80 2.32
CA GLY A 69 1.88 2.30 3.19
C GLY A 69 2.36 3.70 2.83
N GLU A 70 1.72 4.43 1.92
CA GLU A 70 2.09 5.80 1.52
C GLU A 70 1.64 6.86 2.53
N ARG A 71 0.67 6.52 3.40
CA ARG A 71 0.12 7.37 4.47
C ARG A 71 -0.17 6.58 5.75
N GLY A 72 -0.36 7.28 6.87
CA GLY A 72 -0.51 6.67 8.19
C GLY A 72 0.85 6.41 8.83
N GLU A 73 0.93 5.44 9.74
CA GLU A 73 2.19 5.03 10.36
C GLU A 73 3.20 4.50 9.33
N ALA A 74 4.49 4.60 9.66
CA ALA A 74 5.56 4.14 8.80
C ALA A 74 5.63 2.60 8.74
N TRP A 75 5.69 2.03 7.54
CA TRP A 75 5.66 0.57 7.37
C TRP A 75 6.95 -0.14 7.78
N TRP A 76 8.06 0.59 7.96
CA TRP A 76 9.34 0.02 8.42
C TRP A 76 9.47 -0.08 9.93
N GLU A 77 8.59 0.59 10.69
CA GLU A 77 8.54 0.60 12.15
C GLU A 77 7.07 0.57 12.63
N PRO A 78 6.31 -0.49 12.30
CA PRO A 78 4.88 -0.53 12.62
C PRO A 78 4.63 -0.84 14.10
N THR A 79 3.63 -0.18 14.67
CA THR A 79 3.01 -0.52 15.96
C THR A 79 1.77 -1.36 15.73
N ASP A 80 1.27 -2.00 16.80
CA ASP A 80 0.04 -2.79 16.70
C ASP A 80 -1.17 -1.94 16.28
N GLU A 81 -1.24 -0.68 16.69
CA GLU A 81 -2.33 0.22 16.30
C GLU A 81 -2.23 0.59 14.83
N GLY A 82 -1.06 1.00 14.35
CA GLY A 82 -0.89 1.31 12.92
C GLY A 82 -1.11 0.09 12.03
N GLN A 83 -0.77 -1.13 12.49
CA GLN A 83 -1.13 -2.36 11.79
C GLN A 83 -2.65 -2.57 11.71
N ARG A 84 -3.39 -2.34 12.81
CA ARG A 84 -4.86 -2.42 12.81
C ARG A 84 -5.49 -1.42 11.86
N GLU A 85 -5.04 -0.17 11.90
CA GLU A 85 -5.53 0.89 11.00
C GLU A 85 -5.26 0.55 9.53
N ARG A 86 -4.04 0.08 9.24
CA ARG A 86 -3.62 -0.30 7.89
C ARG A 86 -4.38 -1.52 7.38
N LEU A 87 -4.65 -2.50 8.23
CA LEU A 87 -5.46 -3.66 7.90
C LEU A 87 -6.90 -3.24 7.58
N ALA A 88 -7.50 -2.38 8.41
CA ALA A 88 -8.85 -1.87 8.18
C ALA A 88 -8.95 -1.08 6.86
N ALA A 89 -7.96 -0.24 6.57
CA ALA A 89 -7.87 0.50 5.30
C ALA A 89 -7.74 -0.45 4.09
N THR A 90 -6.92 -1.50 4.23
CA THR A 90 -6.74 -2.54 3.21
C THR A 90 -8.06 -3.25 2.90
N ILE A 91 -8.78 -3.69 3.93
CA ILE A 91 -10.08 -4.36 3.78
C ILE A 91 -11.05 -3.47 3.01
N ARG A 92 -11.21 -2.20 3.43
CA ARG A 92 -12.10 -1.24 2.77
C ARG A 92 -11.72 -1.01 1.30
N ALA A 93 -10.43 -0.85 1.01
CA ALA A 93 -9.95 -0.61 -0.36
C ALA A 93 -10.15 -1.84 -1.27
N LEU A 94 -9.83 -3.04 -0.80
CA LEU A 94 -10.00 -4.27 -1.58
C LEU A 94 -11.47 -4.60 -1.82
N LEU A 95 -12.34 -4.40 -0.81
CA LEU A 95 -13.78 -4.59 -0.97
C LEU A 95 -14.33 -3.67 -2.05
N ARG A 96 -13.97 -2.38 -2.06
CA ARG A 96 -14.40 -1.45 -3.11
C ARG A 96 -13.86 -1.85 -4.49
N ARG A 97 -12.59 -2.25 -4.57
CA ARG A 97 -12.00 -2.69 -5.84
C ARG A 97 -12.73 -3.88 -6.46
N ARG A 98 -13.24 -4.76 -5.60
CA ARG A 98 -13.93 -6.00 -5.98
C ARG A 98 -15.44 -5.81 -6.03
N ASP A 99 -15.94 -4.58 -6.08
CA ASP A 99 -17.37 -4.24 -6.11
C ASP A 99 -18.16 -4.88 -4.95
N GLY A 100 -17.57 -4.89 -3.76
CA GLY A 100 -18.16 -5.45 -2.54
C GLY A 100 -18.10 -6.98 -2.43
N LYS A 101 -17.49 -7.68 -3.40
CA LYS A 101 -17.29 -9.14 -3.33
C LYS A 101 -16.34 -9.52 -2.20
N THR A 102 -16.45 -10.77 -1.75
CA THR A 102 -15.68 -11.31 -0.63
C THR A 102 -14.17 -11.14 -0.79
N ILE A 103 -13.52 -10.82 0.32
CA ILE A 103 -12.07 -10.89 0.49
C ILE A 103 -11.79 -12.00 1.51
N CYS A 104 -10.73 -12.78 1.30
CA CYS A 104 -10.26 -13.65 2.37
C CYS A 104 -9.43 -12.81 3.34
N LEU A 105 -9.66 -12.95 4.65
CA LEU A 105 -8.91 -12.21 5.67
C LEU A 105 -7.40 -12.39 5.52
N SER A 106 -6.95 -13.60 5.15
CA SER A 106 -5.54 -13.90 4.93
C SER A 106 -4.92 -13.14 3.75
N GLU A 107 -5.70 -12.70 2.78
CA GLU A 107 -5.19 -11.82 1.72
C GLU A 107 -4.92 -10.42 2.26
N ALA A 108 -5.81 -9.89 3.10
CA ALA A 108 -5.64 -8.57 3.69
C ALA A 108 -4.47 -8.54 4.70
N THR A 109 -4.25 -9.62 5.45
CA THR A 109 -3.11 -9.69 6.38
C THR A 109 -1.76 -9.68 5.65
N ARG A 110 -1.66 -10.24 4.44
CA ARG A 110 -0.44 -10.19 3.61
C ARG A 110 -0.04 -8.77 3.18
N VAL A 111 -0.92 -7.78 3.30
CA VAL A 111 -0.61 -6.37 3.02
C VAL A 111 0.07 -5.69 4.21
N VAL A 112 -0.18 -6.17 5.42
CA VAL A 112 0.37 -5.60 6.67
C VAL A 112 1.50 -6.43 7.27
N ASP A 113 1.64 -7.68 6.84
CA ASP A 113 2.67 -8.60 7.32
C ASP A 113 4.06 -8.21 6.77
N ILE A 114 4.78 -7.41 7.55
CA ILE A 114 6.15 -6.98 7.26
C ILE A 114 7.18 -8.13 7.30
N THR A 115 6.80 -9.33 7.77
CA THR A 115 7.73 -10.47 7.88
C THR A 115 8.08 -11.08 6.52
N GLN A 116 7.26 -10.86 5.49
CA GLN A 116 7.53 -11.33 4.12
C GLN A 116 8.73 -10.62 3.46
N ALA A 117 9.18 -9.47 3.99
CA ALA A 117 10.33 -8.73 3.47
C ALA A 117 11.69 -9.22 3.99
N LYS A 118 11.71 -10.03 5.05
CA LYS A 118 12.93 -10.70 5.49
C LYS A 118 12.98 -12.03 4.75
N GLY A 119 13.94 -12.18 3.82
CA GLY A 119 14.24 -13.48 3.22
C GLY A 119 14.34 -14.59 4.27
N PRO A 120 14.20 -15.87 3.88
CA PRO A 120 13.96 -16.97 4.82
C PRO A 120 14.92 -16.87 6.01
N ILE A 121 14.35 -16.76 7.21
CA ILE A 121 15.12 -16.92 8.44
C ILE A 121 15.66 -18.34 8.36
N ARG A 122 16.93 -18.50 8.00
CA ARG A 122 17.64 -19.75 8.18
C ARG A 122 17.63 -20.01 9.68
N LEU A 123 16.71 -20.87 10.11
CA LEU A 123 16.73 -21.42 11.45
C LEU A 123 18.05 -22.18 11.54
N GLY A 124 19.04 -21.56 12.17
CA GLY A 124 20.34 -22.17 12.40
C GLY A 124 20.10 -23.50 13.10
N ALA A 125 20.65 -24.56 12.51
CA ALA A 125 20.74 -25.86 13.12
C ALA A 125 21.38 -25.68 14.51
N LEU A 126 20.59 -25.91 15.55
CA LEU A 126 21.12 -26.18 16.87
C LEU A 126 21.55 -27.64 16.86
N HIS A 127 22.86 -27.85 17.04
CA HIS A 127 23.48 -29.13 17.35
C HIS A 127 23.03 -29.62 18.72
#